data_AF-A0A1X7VQT2-F1
#
_entry.id   AF-A0A1X7VQT2-F1
#
_cell.length_a   1.000
_cell.length_b   1.000
_cell.length_c   1.000
_cell.angle_alpha   90.00
_cell.angle_beta   90.00
_cell.angle_gamma   90.00
#
_symmetry.space_group_name_H-M   'P 1'
#
loop_
_entity.id
_entity.type
_entity.pdbx_description
1 polymer ?
#
loop_
_entity_poly.entity_id
_entity_poly.type
_entity_poly.pdbx_seq_one_letter_code
_entity_poly.pdbx_strand_id
1 'polypeptide(L)' 'MAKFYSKQGETLQRTQLLLLPCWAATLHKVWGLSLDAAIIDLGPKMFEDGMAYVALSRVRTLQIVALLGLVEKKSHHQQ' A
#
# COMPACT_ATOMS: atom_id res chain seq x y z
N MET A 1 -13.97 -14.67 15.81
CA MET A 1 -14.28 -14.96 14.39
C MET A 1 -15.57 -14.23 14.06
N ALA A 2 -15.49 -13.12 13.30
CA ALA A 2 -16.66 -12.30 13.02
C ALA A 2 -17.66 -13.09 12.16
N LYS A 3 -18.92 -13.19 12.62
CA LYS A 3 -20.02 -13.79 11.85
C LYS A 3 -20.72 -12.67 11.10
N PHE A 4 -20.80 -12.80 9.78
CA PHE A 4 -21.50 -11.85 8.92
C PHE A 4 -22.91 -12.38 8.64
N TYR A 5 -23.91 -11.54 8.81
CA TYR A 5 -25.31 -11.90 8.57
C TYR A 5 -25.92 -11.03 7.46
N SER A 6 -26.72 -11.63 6.59
CA SER A 6 -27.59 -10.94 5.64
C SER A 6 -28.69 -10.17 6.39
N LYS A 7 -29.32 -9.19 5.74
CA LYS A 7 -30.51 -8.50 6.27
C LYS A 7 -31.67 -9.45 6.59
N GLN A 8 -31.63 -10.66 6.06
CA GLN A 8 -32.61 -11.74 6.26
C GLN A 8 -32.18 -12.76 7.34
N GLY A 9 -31.08 -12.52 8.06
CA GLY A 9 -30.60 -13.40 9.14
C GLY A 9 -29.74 -14.58 8.68
N GLU A 10 -29.48 -14.71 7.39
CA GLU A 10 -28.64 -15.79 6.83
C GLU A 10 -27.15 -15.55 7.08
N THR A 11 -26.38 -16.60 7.33
CA THR A 11 -24.93 -16.49 7.54
C THR A 11 -24.20 -16.35 6.21
N LEU A 12 -23.37 -15.30 6.07
CA LEU A 12 -22.53 -15.09 4.90
C LEU A 12 -21.19 -15.79 5.08
N GLN A 13 -20.85 -16.66 4.11
CA GLN A 13 -19.57 -17.34 4.04
C GLN A 13 -18.93 -17.10 2.67
N ARG A 14 -17.59 -17.02 2.64
CA ARG A 14 -16.80 -16.87 1.41
C ARG A 14 -15.68 -17.90 1.40
N THR A 15 -15.69 -18.78 0.40
CA THR A 15 -14.60 -19.72 0.14
C THR A 15 -13.73 -19.17 -0.98
N GLN A 16 -12.44 -19.01 -0.74
CA GLN A 16 -11.48 -18.46 -1.70
C GLN A 16 -10.09 -19.06 -1.44
N LEU A 17 -9.30 -19.28 -2.49
CA LEU A 17 -7.90 -19.65 -2.34
C LEU A 17 -7.15 -18.46 -1.74
N LEU A 18 -6.30 -18.70 -0.74
CA LEU A 18 -5.46 -17.69 -0.07
C LEU A 18 -4.34 -17.17 -0.99
N LEU A 19 -4.71 -16.63 -2.15
CA LEU A 19 -3.81 -16.07 -3.14
C LEU A 19 -4.17 -14.60 -3.31
N LEU A 20 -3.18 -13.75 -3.12
CA LEU A 20 -3.27 -12.31 -3.38
C LEU A 20 -2.25 -11.99 -4.48
N PRO A 21 -2.59 -11.12 -5.45
CA PRO A 21 -1.61 -10.64 -6.41
C PRO A 21 -0.50 -9.91 -5.66
N CYS A 22 0.71 -10.47 -5.69
CA CYS A 22 1.86 -9.94 -4.97
C CYS A 22 2.73 -8.99 -5.82
N TRP A 23 2.40 -8.84 -7.12
CA TRP A 23 3.17 -8.01 -8.04
C TRP A 23 2.91 -6.51 -7.84
N ALA A 24 1.68 -6.16 -7.47
CA ALA A 24 1.30 -4.79 -7.14
C ALA A 24 0.27 -4.80 -6.00
N ALA A 25 0.60 -4.12 -4.91
CA ALA A 25 -0.30 -3.99 -3.76
C ALA A 25 -0.20 -2.57 -3.20
N THR A 26 -1.29 -2.11 -2.58
CA THR A 26 -1.30 -0.83 -1.87
C THR A 26 -0.48 -0.95 -0.58
N LEU A 27 0.19 0.12 -0.16
CA LEU A 27 1.00 0.16 1.06
C LEU A 27 0.25 -0.33 2.30
N HIS A 28 -1.02 0.02 2.41
CA HIS A 28 -1.88 -0.41 3.51
C HIS A 28 -2.11 -1.93 3.55
N LYS A 29 -2.08 -2.62 2.41
CA LYS A 29 -2.23 -4.08 2.36
C LYS A 29 -0.95 -4.83 2.71
N VAL A 30 0.20 -4.16 2.65
CA VAL A 30 1.53 -4.76 2.89
C VAL A 30 2.15 -4.29 4.22
N TRP A 31 1.34 -3.74 5.13
CA TRP A 31 1.79 -3.36 6.46
C TRP A 31 2.46 -4.53 7.19
N GLY A 32 3.68 -4.30 7.68
CA GLY A 32 4.47 -5.31 8.39
C GLY A 32 5.33 -6.22 7.49
N LEU A 33 5.26 -6.09 6.17
CA LEU A 33 6.16 -6.81 5.27
C LEU A 33 7.52 -6.11 5.15
N SER A 34 8.57 -6.91 5.00
CA SER A 34 9.93 -6.46 4.68
C SER A 34 10.34 -6.99 3.30
N LEU A 35 10.36 -6.11 2.32
CA LEU A 35 10.62 -6.43 0.92
C LEU A 35 12.12 -6.35 0.62
N ASP A 36 12.62 -7.29 -0.18
CA ASP A 36 14.00 -7.27 -0.68
C ASP A 36 14.19 -6.28 -1.84
N ALA A 37 13.15 -6.13 -2.65
CA ALA A 37 13.11 -5.23 -3.80
C ALA A 37 11.69 -4.65 -3.96
N ALA A 38 11.58 -3.39 -4.36
CA ALA A 38 10.27 -2.79 -4.64
C ALA A 38 10.34 -1.69 -5.70
N ILE A 39 9.26 -1.60 -6.49
CA ILE A 39 8.97 -0.43 -7.30
C ILE A 39 7.90 0.37 -6.57
N ILE A 40 8.21 1.61 -6.20
CA ILE A 40 7.34 2.47 -5.40
C ILE A 40 6.91 3.66 -6.26
N ASP A 41 5.61 3.79 -6.47
CA ASP A 41 5.02 4.97 -7.13
C ASP A 41 4.75 6.06 -6.09
N LEU A 42 5.50 7.16 -6.18
CA LEU A 42 5.39 8.36 -5.35
C LEU A 42 4.65 9.50 -6.09
N GLY A 43 3.79 9.16 -7.05
CA GLY A 43 2.97 10.09 -7.81
C GLY A 43 1.89 10.85 -7.02
N PRO A 44 1.06 11.65 -7.72
CA PRO A 44 0.01 12.49 -7.13
C PRO A 44 -1.11 11.71 -6.42
N LYS A 45 -1.09 10.38 -6.52
CA LYS A 45 -2.00 9.48 -5.78
C LYS A 45 -1.54 9.22 -4.34
N MET A 46 -0.43 9.80 -3.89
CA MET A 46 -0.09 9.77 -2.46
C MET A 46 -1.04 10.68 -1.68
N PHE A 47 -1.91 10.07 -0.90
CA PHE A 47 -2.99 10.77 -0.19
C PHE A 47 -2.58 11.35 1.17
N GLU A 48 -1.48 10.89 1.76
CA GLU A 48 -1.06 11.31 3.11
C GLU A 48 0.43 11.64 3.18
N ASP A 49 0.74 12.71 3.92
CA ASP A 49 2.11 13.11 4.23
C ASP A 49 2.77 12.04 5.12
N GLY A 50 3.93 11.54 4.69
CA GLY A 50 4.65 10.45 5.37
C GLY A 50 4.48 9.07 4.73
N MET A 51 3.53 8.88 3.81
CA MET A 51 3.36 7.60 3.08
C MET A 51 4.60 7.20 2.28
N ALA A 52 5.33 8.20 1.74
CA ALA A 52 6.61 7.97 1.07
C ALA A 52 7.65 7.34 2.01
N TYR A 53 7.76 7.86 3.23
CA TYR A 53 8.67 7.32 4.25
C TYR A 53 8.24 5.91 4.67
N VAL A 54 6.94 5.71 4.91
CA VAL A 54 6.40 4.39 5.24
C VAL A 54 6.69 3.39 4.12
N ALA A 55 6.63 3.79 2.86
CA ALA A 55 6.97 2.93 1.72
C ALA A 55 8.45 2.56 1.68
N LEU A 56 9.32 3.57 1.80
CA LEU A 56 10.77 3.39 1.76
C LEU A 56 11.27 2.53 2.93
N SER A 57 10.68 2.67 4.12
CA SER A 57 11.04 1.88 5.30
C SER A 57 10.72 0.38 5.18
N ARG A 58 9.95 -0.05 4.17
CA ARG A 58 9.66 -1.47 3.93
C ARG A 58 10.75 -2.18 3.15
N VAL A 59 11.65 -1.44 2.51
CA VAL A 59 12.71 -2.05 1.70
C VAL A 59 14.01 -2.10 2.48
N ARG A 60 14.64 -3.28 2.49
CA ARG A 60 15.88 -3.52 3.25
C ARG A 60 17.11 -2.85 2.63
N THR A 61 17.11 -2.64 1.32
CA THR A 61 18.26 -2.09 0.59
C THR A 61 17.82 -1.09 -0.47
N LEU A 62 18.23 0.16 -0.34
CA LEU A 62 17.87 1.24 -1.26
C LEU A 62 18.41 1.05 -2.69
N GLN A 63 19.46 0.24 -2.87
CA GLN A 63 20.02 -0.07 -4.19
C GLN A 63 19.05 -0.85 -5.08
N ILE A 64 18.07 -1.52 -4.48
CA ILE A 64 17.08 -2.35 -5.19
C ILE A 64 15.67 -1.74 -5.06
N VAL A 65 15.62 -0.41 -5.11
CA VAL A 65 14.37 0.37 -5.13
C VAL A 65 14.30 1.18 -6.41
N ALA A 66 13.18 1.08 -7.12
CA ALA A 66 12.84 1.98 -8.21
C ALA A 66 11.72 2.92 -7.77
N LEU A 67 11.89 4.22 -7.96
CA LEU A 67 10.87 5.22 -7.68
C LEU A 67 10.21 5.69 -8.97
N LEU A 68 8.90 5.67 -9.01
CA LEU A 68 8.09 6.20 -10.12
C LEU A 68 7.41 7.50 -9.70
N GLY A 69 7.20 8.39 -10.66
CA GLY A 69 6.29 9.52 -10.50
C GLY A 69 6.71 10.53 -9.42
N LEU A 70 8.01 10.74 -9.19
CA LEU A 70 8.46 11.77 -8.25
C LEU A 70 7.97 13.15 -8.73
N VAL A 71 6.89 13.63 -8.11
CA VAL A 71 6.40 14.99 -8.32
C VAL A 71 7.01 15.84 -7.23
N GLU A 72 7.80 16.84 -7.61
CA GLU A 72 8.19 17.89 -6.68
C GLU A 72 6.92 18.54 -6.14
N LYS A 73 6.67 18.37 -4.83
CA LYS A 73 5.66 19.14 -4.14
C LYS A 73 6.14 20.58 -4.24
N LYS A 74 5.52 21.40 -5.11
CA LYS A 74 5.82 22.84 -5.17
C LYS A 74 5.66 23.38 -3.76
N SER A 75 6.76 23.86 -3.18
CA SER A 75 6.77 24.50 -1.88
C SER A 75 5.71 25.60 -1.88
N HIS A 76 4.69 25.46 -1.04
CA HIS A 76 3.83 26.56 -0.67
C HIS A 76 4.67 27.55 0.15
N HIS A 77 5.45 28.35 -0.56
CA HIS A 77 6.13 29.54 -0.08
C HIS A 77 5.89 30.66 -1.10
N GLN A 78 4.63 31.04 -1.27
CA GLN A 78 4.26 32.38 -1.69
C GLN A 78 3.04 32.81 -0.87
N GLN A 79 3.34 33.73 0.05
CA GLN A 79 2.57 34.86 0.59
C GLN A 79 1.04 34.80 0.50
#